data_AF-A0A1M5SE55-F1
#
_entry.id   AF-A0A1M5SE55-F1
#
_cell.length_a   1.000
_cell.length_b   1.000
_cell.length_c   1.000
_cell.angle_alpha   90.00
_cell.angle_beta   90.00
_cell.angle_gamma   90.00
#
_symmetry.space_group_name_H-M   'P 1'
#
loop_
_entity.id
_entity.type
_entity.pdbx_description
1 polymer ?
#
loop_
_entity_poly.entity_id
_entity_poly.type
_entity_poly.pdbx_seq_one_letter_code
_entity_poly.pdbx_strand_id
1 'polypeptide(L)'
;MTVSDRRRMIVGISGASGIVYGIRTLEVLQQLGYETHLVMTKSAQITMAHETSVKVAALGRIASVFHRIEDIGASISSGSFKTMGMIVAPCSIRTLSEIATGITSTLLTRAADVVLKERRRLVLLARETPLHLGHLRSMTQLTEMGAIVMPPVPAFYAKPQTIDDIVNHTVGRALDLFDIDCKMVKRWGDPDSKSDRTQSRVDHDEAVVTSIAAR
;
A
#
# COMPACT_ATOMS: atom_id res chain seq x y z
N MET A 1 -7.55 -14.96 22.79
CA MET A 1 -7.62 -13.54 22.40
C MET A 1 -8.96 -13.32 21.70
N THR A 2 -9.86 -12.55 22.31
CA THR A 2 -11.19 -12.26 21.75
C THR A 2 -11.08 -11.34 20.53
N VAL A 3 -11.82 -11.65 19.48
CA VAL A 3 -11.68 -11.17 18.09
C VAL A 3 -12.21 -9.73 17.89
N SER A 4 -12.63 -9.04 18.95
CA SER A 4 -13.39 -7.79 18.83
C SER A 4 -12.55 -6.51 18.64
N ASP A 5 -11.28 -6.49 19.03
CA ASP A 5 -10.44 -5.27 18.97
C ASP A 5 -9.56 -5.18 17.69
N ARG A 6 -9.68 -6.16 16.77
CA ARG A 6 -8.73 -6.39 15.66
C ARG A 6 -9.09 -5.75 14.32
N ARG A 7 -10.12 -4.90 14.23
CA ARG A 7 -10.64 -4.42 12.93
C ARG A 7 -10.33 -2.96 12.58
N ARG A 8 -9.51 -2.26 13.35
CA ARG A 8 -9.12 -0.87 13.06
C ARG A 8 -7.79 -0.79 12.32
N MET A 9 -7.80 -0.18 11.15
CA MET A 9 -6.59 0.03 10.34
C MET A 9 -6.45 1.50 9.95
N ILE A 10 -5.22 2.01 10.02
CA ILE A 10 -4.91 3.36 9.51
C ILE A 10 -4.51 3.23 8.04
N VAL A 11 -5.11 4.04 7.18
CA VAL A 11 -4.74 4.13 5.76
C VAL A 11 -4.25 5.55 5.49
N GLY A 12 -2.96 5.67 5.19
CA GLY A 12 -2.35 6.90 4.73
C GLY A 12 -2.30 6.94 3.21
N ILE A 13 -2.63 8.08 2.60
CA ILE A 13 -2.38 8.31 1.16
C ILE A 13 -1.49 9.55 1.05
N SER A 14 -0.29 9.40 0.52
CA SER A 14 0.66 10.50 0.34
C SER A 14 0.87 10.83 -1.13
N GLY A 15 1.49 11.99 -1.40
CA GLY A 15 1.66 12.53 -2.75
C GLY A 15 2.74 11.86 -3.59
N ALA A 16 2.58 10.56 -3.84
CA ALA A 16 3.26 9.84 -4.91
C ALA A 16 2.20 9.38 -5.93
N SER A 17 2.67 9.03 -7.13
CA SER A 17 1.79 8.42 -8.16
C SER A 17 1.36 7.03 -7.72
N GLY A 18 0.21 6.58 -8.20
CA GLY A 18 -0.40 5.31 -7.84
C GLY A 18 -1.48 5.48 -6.78
N ILE A 19 -2.25 6.58 -6.83
CA ILE A 19 -3.34 6.85 -5.88
C ILE A 19 -4.36 5.70 -5.85
N VAL A 20 -4.53 5.01 -6.99
CA VAL A 20 -5.38 3.83 -7.12
C VAL A 20 -5.09 2.75 -6.07
N TYR A 21 -3.83 2.57 -5.62
CA TYR A 21 -3.51 1.60 -4.57
C TYR A 21 -4.16 1.95 -3.23
N GLY A 22 -4.20 3.24 -2.88
CA GLY A 22 -4.85 3.73 -1.67
C GLY A 22 -6.37 3.60 -1.73
N ILE A 23 -6.97 4.01 -2.85
CA ILE A 23 -8.42 3.87 -3.08
C ILE A 23 -8.81 2.40 -3.00
N ARG A 24 -8.11 1.52 -3.72
CA ARG A 24 -8.41 0.09 -3.75
C ARG A 24 -8.23 -0.58 -2.40
N THR A 25 -7.22 -0.16 -1.62
CA THR A 25 -7.06 -0.62 -0.23
C THR A 25 -8.27 -0.28 0.63
N LEU A 26 -8.80 0.95 0.52
CA LEU A 26 -10.01 1.36 1.26
C LEU A 26 -11.23 0.55 0.86
N GLU A 27 -11.45 0.34 -0.44
CA GLU A 27 -12.58 -0.46 -0.95
C GLU A 27 -12.56 -1.89 -0.42
N VAL A 28 -11.40 -2.55 -0.48
CA VAL A 28 -11.25 -3.94 -0.02
C VAL A 28 -11.46 -4.03 1.50
N LEU A 29 -10.87 -3.11 2.27
CA LEU A 29 -11.06 -3.08 3.72
C LEU A 29 -12.52 -2.81 4.11
N GLN A 30 -13.21 -1.93 3.38
CA GLN A 30 -14.64 -1.68 3.57
C GLN A 30 -15.47 -2.95 3.30
N GLN A 31 -15.21 -3.65 2.20
CA GLN A 31 -15.90 -4.90 1.85
C GLN A 31 -15.69 -6.00 2.89
N LEU A 32 -14.50 -6.05 3.52
CA LEU A 32 -14.17 -7.00 4.57
C LEU A 32 -14.65 -6.55 5.97
N GLY A 33 -15.28 -5.37 6.09
CA GLY A 33 -15.82 -4.86 7.35
C GLY A 33 -14.77 -4.37 8.36
N TYR A 34 -13.65 -3.83 7.87
CA TYR A 34 -12.66 -3.15 8.69
C TYR A 34 -13.05 -1.68 8.89
N GLU A 35 -12.85 -1.19 10.12
CA GLU A 35 -12.94 0.23 10.45
C GLU A 35 -11.65 0.92 10.00
N THR A 36 -11.76 1.83 9.03
CA THR A 36 -10.60 2.51 8.44
C THR A 36 -10.49 3.95 8.90
N HIS A 37 -9.29 4.33 9.32
CA HIS A 37 -8.93 5.72 9.65
C HIS A 37 -8.04 6.27 8.54
N LEU A 38 -8.66 7.02 7.62
CA LEU A 38 -7.99 7.63 6.48
C LEU A 38 -7.35 8.96 6.86
N VAL A 39 -6.12 9.18 6.40
CA VAL A 39 -5.47 10.50 6.40
C VAL A 39 -4.74 10.69 5.07
N MET A 40 -4.86 11.88 4.47
CA MET A 40 -4.28 12.16 3.15
C MET A 40 -3.44 13.43 3.16
N THR A 41 -2.30 13.42 2.46
CA THR A 41 -1.54 14.66 2.24
C THR A 41 -2.21 15.57 1.23
N LYS A 42 -1.97 16.87 1.33
CA LYS A 42 -2.41 17.84 0.30
C LYS A 42 -1.86 17.48 -1.08
N SER A 43 -0.61 17.03 -1.16
CA SER A 43 -0.01 16.54 -2.40
C SER A 43 -0.72 15.31 -2.95
N ALA A 44 -1.19 14.38 -2.10
CA ALA A 44 -1.98 13.24 -2.54
C ALA A 44 -3.31 13.65 -3.18
N GLN A 45 -3.98 14.67 -2.62
CA GLN A 45 -5.24 15.18 -3.19
C GLN A 45 -5.02 15.79 -4.59
N ILE A 46 -3.90 16.50 -4.79
CA ILE A 46 -3.52 17.05 -6.09
C ILE A 46 -3.23 15.89 -7.07
N THR A 47 -2.38 14.93 -6.69
CA THR A 47 -2.06 13.77 -7.53
C THR A 47 -3.30 12.97 -7.90
N MET A 48 -4.24 12.79 -6.97
CA MET A 48 -5.48 12.07 -7.21
C MET A 48 -6.34 12.74 -8.29
N ALA A 49 -6.38 14.07 -8.31
CA ALA A 49 -7.11 14.82 -9.34
C ALA A 49 -6.48 14.68 -10.74
N HIS A 50 -5.18 14.35 -10.82
CA HIS A 50 -4.51 14.06 -12.08
C HIS A 50 -4.65 12.60 -12.54
N GLU A 51 -4.74 11.66 -11.60
CA GLU A 51 -4.70 10.22 -11.90
C GLU A 51 -6.08 9.57 -11.99
N THR A 52 -7.10 10.19 -11.40
CA THR A 52 -8.40 9.56 -11.22
C THR A 52 -9.53 10.55 -11.45
N SER A 53 -10.70 10.04 -11.84
CA SER A 53 -11.96 10.80 -11.86
C SER A 53 -12.65 10.87 -10.48
N VAL A 54 -12.11 10.16 -9.48
CA VAL A 54 -12.68 10.06 -8.13
C VAL A 54 -12.40 11.35 -7.36
N LYS A 55 -13.44 11.93 -6.75
CA LYS A 55 -13.31 13.12 -5.90
C LYS A 55 -12.93 12.73 -4.48
N VAL A 56 -12.15 13.57 -3.79
CA VAL A 56 -11.77 13.40 -2.36
C VAL A 56 -12.99 13.12 -1.47
N ALA A 57 -14.10 13.81 -1.70
CA ALA A 57 -15.34 13.62 -0.95
C ALA A 57 -15.93 12.20 -1.08
N ALA A 58 -15.63 11.45 -2.15
CA ALA A 58 -16.05 10.06 -2.28
C ALA A 58 -15.27 9.15 -1.31
N LEU A 59 -14.01 9.47 -1.00
CA LEU A 59 -13.21 8.67 -0.05
C LEU A 59 -13.77 8.74 1.37
N GLY A 60 -14.39 9.86 1.76
CA GLY A 60 -15.11 9.97 3.03
C GLY A 60 -16.33 9.05 3.16
N ARG A 61 -16.82 8.47 2.04
CA ARG A 61 -17.89 7.45 2.04
C ARG A 61 -17.34 6.02 2.03
N ILE A 62 -16.08 5.83 1.64
CA ILE A 62 -15.40 4.53 1.62
C ILE A 62 -14.71 4.27 2.96
N ALA A 63 -14.03 5.29 3.49
CA ALA A 63 -13.39 5.23 4.80
C ALA A 63 -14.41 5.38 5.94
N SER A 64 -14.16 4.73 7.08
CA SER A 64 -15.00 4.89 8.27
C SER A 64 -14.81 6.24 8.94
N VAL A 65 -13.57 6.74 8.99
CA VAL A 65 -13.21 8.06 9.50
C VAL A 65 -12.18 8.71 8.57
N PHE A 66 -12.40 9.96 8.17
CA PHE A 66 -11.43 10.75 7.39
C PHE A 66 -10.90 11.90 8.24
N HIS A 67 -9.64 11.78 8.68
CA HIS A 67 -8.95 12.78 9.48
C HIS A 67 -8.36 13.89 8.61
N ARG A 68 -8.44 15.13 9.11
CA ARG A 68 -7.69 16.25 8.52
C ARG A 68 -6.21 16.09 8.83
N ILE A 69 -5.34 16.41 7.88
CA ILE A 69 -3.91 16.15 8.04
C ILE A 69 -3.23 17.04 9.10
N GLU A 70 -3.82 18.19 9.39
CA GLU A 70 -3.35 19.13 10.41
C GLU A 70 -3.85 18.78 11.81
N ASP A 71 -4.77 17.81 11.94
CA ASP A 71 -5.42 17.47 13.21
C ASP A 71 -4.54 16.55 14.07
N ILE A 72 -3.50 17.12 14.68
CA ILE A 72 -2.61 16.39 15.59
C ILE A 72 -3.32 15.89 16.87
N GLY A 73 -4.55 16.34 17.15
CA GLY A 73 -5.38 15.86 18.26
C GLY A 73 -6.23 14.63 17.90
N ALA A 74 -6.24 14.21 16.63
CA ALA A 74 -7.00 13.05 16.18
C ALA A 74 -6.55 11.75 16.88
N SER A 75 -7.46 10.79 17.02
CA SER A 75 -7.22 9.54 17.77
C SER A 75 -5.96 8.79 17.32
N ILE A 76 -5.67 8.79 16.01
CA ILE A 76 -4.52 8.09 15.42
C ILE A 76 -3.16 8.71 15.77
N SER A 77 -3.12 9.87 16.43
CA SER A 77 -1.88 10.49 16.93
C SER A 77 -1.44 9.98 18.32
N SER A 78 -2.25 9.10 18.93
CA SER A 78 -1.99 8.52 20.25
C SER A 78 -1.82 6.99 20.20
N GLY A 79 -0.82 6.50 20.92
CA GLY A 79 -0.60 5.05 21.08
C GLY A 79 -1.70 4.35 21.88
N SER A 80 -2.43 5.07 22.73
CA SER A 80 -3.56 4.49 23.49
C SER A 80 -4.73 4.10 22.59
N PHE A 81 -4.85 4.72 21.40
CA PHE A 81 -5.81 4.33 20.39
C PHE A 81 -5.29 3.08 19.66
N LYS A 82 -5.88 1.92 19.95
CA LYS A 82 -5.44 0.63 19.41
C LYS A 82 -5.88 0.46 17.96
N THR A 83 -4.91 0.17 17.10
CA THR A 83 -5.08 -0.21 15.70
C THR A 83 -4.22 -1.44 15.43
N MET A 84 -4.56 -2.20 14.37
CA MET A 84 -3.74 -3.35 13.97
C MET A 84 -2.42 -2.93 13.31
N GLY A 85 -2.37 -1.71 12.80
CA GLY A 85 -1.23 -1.17 12.08
C GLY A 85 -1.62 -0.04 11.14
N MET A 86 -0.72 0.28 10.23
CA MET A 86 -0.90 1.33 9.24
C MET A 86 -0.31 0.94 7.90
N ILE A 87 -1.03 1.22 6.83
CA ILE A 87 -0.53 1.16 5.46
C ILE A 87 -0.48 2.57 4.87
N VAL A 88 0.59 2.91 4.17
CA VAL A 88 0.69 4.15 3.38
C VAL A 88 0.76 3.79 1.90
N ALA A 89 -0.33 4.05 1.17
CA ALA A 89 -0.52 3.62 -0.21
C ALA A 89 -1.11 4.75 -1.08
N PRO A 90 -0.33 5.35 -1.99
CA PRO A 90 1.13 5.23 -2.13
C PRO A 90 1.88 6.03 -1.05
N CYS A 91 3.15 5.69 -0.85
CA CYS A 91 4.10 6.37 0.02
C CYS A 91 5.12 7.15 -0.82
N SER A 92 5.15 8.48 -0.68
CA SER A 92 6.13 9.37 -1.30
C SER A 92 7.45 9.31 -0.55
N ILE A 93 8.57 9.57 -1.23
CA ILE A 93 9.88 9.68 -0.58
C ILE A 93 9.88 10.73 0.53
N ARG A 94 9.18 11.86 0.34
CA ARG A 94 9.08 12.89 1.38
C ARG A 94 8.46 12.33 2.66
N THR A 95 7.29 11.71 2.53
CA THR A 95 6.60 11.07 3.68
C THR A 95 7.48 9.99 4.30
N LEU A 96 8.09 9.13 3.48
CA LEU A 96 8.99 8.08 3.94
C LEU A 96 10.17 8.67 4.74
N SER A 97 10.79 9.73 4.25
CA SER A 97 11.94 10.38 4.90
C SER A 97 11.55 11.07 6.21
N GLU A 98 10.38 11.71 6.26
CA GLU A 98 9.85 12.31 7.49
C GLU A 98 9.60 11.24 8.57
N ILE A 99 9.06 10.06 8.19
CA ILE A 99 8.89 8.94 9.13
C ILE A 99 10.26 8.39 9.58
N ALA A 100 11.19 8.17 8.64
CA ALA A 100 12.51 7.63 8.94
C ALA A 100 13.30 8.48 9.95
N THR A 101 13.15 9.80 9.86
CA THR A 101 13.82 10.77 10.73
C THR A 101 13.06 11.08 12.01
N GLY A 102 11.81 10.63 12.15
CA GLY A 102 10.93 10.99 13.27
C GLY A 102 10.45 12.44 13.24
N ILE A 103 10.66 13.18 12.14
CA ILE A 103 10.17 14.55 11.95
C ILE A 103 8.69 14.45 11.56
N THR A 104 7.83 14.25 12.57
CA THR A 104 6.39 14.02 12.40
C THR A 104 5.61 15.32 12.16
N SER A 105 5.84 15.97 11.01
CA SER A 105 5.29 17.30 10.70
C SER A 105 3.78 17.32 10.40
N THR A 106 3.19 16.14 10.14
CA THR A 106 1.77 15.97 9.82
C THR A 106 1.13 14.85 10.63
N LEU A 107 -0.20 14.81 10.70
CA LEU A 107 -0.92 13.69 11.32
C LEU A 107 -0.56 12.34 10.69
N LEU A 108 -0.36 12.26 9.37
CA LEU A 108 0.02 11.02 8.70
C LEU A 108 1.37 10.50 9.22
N THR A 109 2.39 11.36 9.22
CA THR A 109 3.73 10.99 9.70
C THR A 109 3.74 10.72 11.21
N ARG A 110 2.91 11.44 11.98
CA ARG A 110 2.75 11.21 13.41
C ARG A 110 2.08 9.87 13.71
N ALA A 111 1.04 9.51 12.97
CA ALA A 111 0.39 8.21 13.11
C ALA A 111 1.34 7.06 12.79
N ALA A 112 2.20 7.21 11.76
CA ALA A 112 3.21 6.22 11.42
C ALA A 112 4.28 6.06 12.54
N ASP A 113 4.75 7.16 13.12
CA ASP A 113 5.66 7.15 14.27
C ASP A 113 5.02 6.47 15.51
N VAL A 114 3.74 6.75 15.76
CA VAL A 114 2.97 6.03 16.79
C VAL A 114 2.90 4.54 16.50
N VAL A 115 2.65 4.14 15.26
CA VAL A 115 2.61 2.72 14.87
C VAL A 115 3.96 2.05 15.15
N LEU A 116 5.08 2.70 14.80
CA LEU A 116 6.42 2.17 15.06
C LEU A 116 6.74 2.08 16.55
N LYS A 117 6.52 3.13 17.33
CA LYS A 117 6.86 3.13 18.77
C LYS A 117 6.01 2.12 19.57
N GLU A 118 4.78 1.86 19.13
CA GLU A 118 3.89 0.85 19.71
C GLU A 118 4.15 -0.57 19.17
N ARG A 119 5.20 -0.74 18.35
CA ARG A 119 5.58 -2.01 17.71
C ARG A 119 4.44 -2.66 16.92
N ARG A 120 3.64 -1.82 16.25
CA ARG A 120 2.59 -2.24 15.32
C ARG A 120 3.14 -2.26 13.90
N ARG A 121 2.47 -3.00 13.02
CA ARG A 121 2.92 -3.19 11.65
C ARG A 121 2.71 -1.90 10.84
N LEU A 122 3.79 -1.39 10.22
CA LEU A 122 3.76 -0.28 9.29
C LEU A 122 4.19 -0.79 7.91
N VAL A 123 3.34 -0.64 6.89
CA VAL A 123 3.66 -1.01 5.50
C VAL A 123 3.65 0.25 4.63
N LEU A 124 4.71 0.46 3.87
CA LEU A 124 4.91 1.66 3.05
C LEU A 124 5.03 1.27 1.58
N LEU A 125 4.03 1.62 0.76
CA LEU A 125 4.08 1.42 -0.69
C LEU A 125 4.91 2.53 -1.34
N ALA A 126 6.23 2.46 -1.13
CA ALA A 126 7.17 3.46 -1.62
C ALA A 126 7.20 3.52 -3.15
N ARG A 127 6.70 4.60 -3.75
CA ARG A 127 6.66 4.77 -5.21
C ARG A 127 7.62 5.87 -5.63
N GLU A 128 8.79 5.47 -6.12
CA GLU A 128 9.75 6.35 -6.78
C GLU A 128 10.70 5.57 -7.69
N THR A 129 11.15 6.20 -8.79
CA THR A 129 12.24 5.68 -9.63
C THR A 129 12.80 6.78 -10.54
N PRO A 130 14.12 6.85 -10.77
CA PRO A 130 15.19 6.08 -10.11
C PRO A 130 15.42 6.51 -8.65
N LEU A 131 16.16 5.70 -7.89
CA LEU A 131 16.50 5.99 -6.50
C LEU A 131 17.93 6.49 -6.37
N HIS A 132 18.12 7.59 -5.65
CA HIS A 132 19.44 8.01 -5.20
C HIS A 132 19.74 7.48 -3.79
N LEU A 133 21.00 7.58 -3.34
CA LEU A 133 21.45 7.04 -2.06
C LEU A 133 20.65 7.53 -0.83
N GLY A 134 20.21 8.80 -0.83
CA GLY A 134 19.35 9.33 0.23
C GLY A 134 18.04 8.54 0.40
N HIS A 135 17.33 8.23 -0.69
CA HIS A 135 16.11 7.41 -0.64
C HIS A 135 16.39 6.04 -0.05
N LEU A 136 17.46 5.38 -0.51
CA LEU A 136 17.85 4.05 -0.06
C LEU A 136 18.19 4.04 1.44
N ARG A 137 18.93 5.04 1.93
CA ARG A 137 19.24 5.18 3.36
C ARG A 137 17.99 5.30 4.22
N SER A 138 17.02 6.12 3.80
CA SER A 138 15.75 6.23 4.54
C SER A 138 14.93 4.94 4.48
N MET A 139 14.92 4.23 3.35
CA MET A 139 14.26 2.93 3.22
C MET A 139 14.91 1.86 4.11
N THR A 140 16.25 1.82 4.18
CA THR A 140 17.01 0.93 5.05
C THR A 140 16.71 1.23 6.51
N GLN A 141 16.82 2.50 6.93
CA GLN A 141 16.56 2.93 8.30
C GLN A 141 15.16 2.51 8.77
N LEU A 142 14.14 2.72 7.94
CA LEU A 142 12.77 2.32 8.30
C LEU A 142 12.61 0.81 8.42
N THR A 143 13.28 0.05 7.56
CA THR A 143 13.29 -1.41 7.63
C THR A 143 13.96 -1.89 8.92
N GLU A 144 15.07 -1.26 9.33
CA GLU A 144 15.74 -1.51 10.61
C GLU A 144 14.86 -1.16 11.83
N MET A 145 14.01 -0.13 11.71
CA MET A 145 13.02 0.23 12.73
C MET A 145 11.81 -0.72 12.78
N GLY A 146 11.69 -1.67 11.83
CA GLY A 146 10.62 -2.66 11.77
C GLY A 146 9.44 -2.28 10.86
N ALA A 147 9.54 -1.18 10.10
CA ALA A 147 8.61 -0.92 9.01
C ALA A 147 8.88 -1.88 7.83
N ILE A 148 7.87 -2.09 6.99
CA ILE A 148 8.01 -2.86 5.75
C ILE A 148 7.95 -1.88 4.58
N VAL A 149 9.07 -1.70 3.90
CA VAL A 149 9.13 -0.96 2.63
C VAL A 149 8.76 -1.92 1.51
N MET A 150 7.58 -1.74 0.93
CA MET A 150 7.01 -2.61 -0.11
C MET A 150 6.68 -1.77 -1.36
N PRO A 151 7.66 -1.44 -2.22
CA PRO A 151 7.38 -0.71 -3.45
C PRO A 151 6.36 -1.46 -4.32
N PRO A 152 5.44 -0.76 -5.00
CA PRO A 152 4.45 -1.39 -5.88
C PRO A 152 5.11 -1.85 -7.19
N VAL A 153 5.81 -2.99 -7.14
CA VAL A 153 6.45 -3.63 -8.30
C VAL A 153 5.55 -4.77 -8.81
N PRO A 154 4.97 -4.65 -10.02
CA PRO A 154 4.02 -5.62 -10.54
C PRO A 154 4.59 -7.04 -10.67
N ALA A 155 3.79 -8.04 -10.29
CA ALA A 155 4.12 -9.45 -10.46
C ALA A 155 3.58 -10.01 -11.78
N PHE A 156 4.45 -10.16 -12.78
CA PHE A 156 4.06 -10.67 -14.10
C PHE A 156 3.89 -12.20 -14.17
N TYR A 157 4.36 -12.96 -13.17
CA TYR A 157 4.10 -14.40 -13.09
C TYR A 157 2.61 -14.73 -12.95
N ALA A 158 1.79 -13.76 -12.51
CA ALA A 158 0.35 -13.90 -12.44
C ALA A 158 -0.35 -13.73 -13.81
N LYS A 159 0.42 -13.42 -14.88
CA LYS A 159 -0.07 -13.12 -16.23
C LYS A 159 -1.26 -12.12 -16.22
N PRO A 160 -1.11 -10.93 -15.59
CA PRO A 160 -2.20 -9.97 -15.48
C PRO A 160 -2.72 -9.56 -16.87
N GLN A 161 -4.03 -9.42 -17.02
CA GLN A 161 -4.67 -9.01 -18.28
C GLN A 161 -5.08 -7.53 -18.25
N THR A 162 -5.23 -6.98 -17.05
CA THR A 162 -5.69 -5.60 -16.83
C THR A 162 -4.79 -4.88 -15.83
N ILE A 163 -4.87 -3.54 -15.82
CA ILE A 163 -4.25 -2.72 -14.77
C ILE A 163 -4.84 -3.09 -13.40
N ASP A 164 -6.13 -3.39 -13.34
CA ASP A 164 -6.80 -3.79 -12.11
C ASP A 164 -6.21 -5.08 -11.53
N ASP A 165 -5.79 -6.05 -12.37
CA ASP A 165 -5.10 -7.25 -11.89
C ASP A 165 -3.77 -6.91 -11.20
N ILE A 166 -3.02 -5.97 -11.75
CA ILE A 166 -1.75 -5.49 -11.17
C ILE A 166 -2.00 -4.78 -9.84
N VAL A 167 -3.02 -3.92 -9.79
CA VAL A 167 -3.40 -3.19 -8.57
C VAL A 167 -3.89 -4.16 -7.49
N ASN A 168 -4.80 -5.07 -7.84
CA ASN A 168 -5.35 -6.08 -6.92
C ASN A 168 -4.28 -7.00 -6.38
N HIS A 169 -3.32 -7.43 -7.21
CA HIS A 169 -2.20 -8.24 -6.75
C HIS A 169 -1.36 -7.49 -5.71
N THR A 170 -0.96 -6.26 -6.02
CA THR A 170 -0.15 -5.42 -5.13
C THR A 170 -0.86 -5.14 -3.81
N VAL A 171 -2.12 -4.72 -3.85
CA VAL A 171 -2.94 -4.46 -2.65
C VAL A 171 -3.14 -5.74 -1.85
N GLY A 172 -3.44 -6.86 -2.51
CA GLY A 172 -3.59 -8.16 -1.84
C GLY A 172 -2.30 -8.60 -1.14
N ARG A 173 -1.13 -8.45 -1.78
CA ARG A 173 0.17 -8.72 -1.15
C ARG A 173 0.48 -7.77 0.00
N ALA A 174 0.04 -6.52 -0.06
CA ALA A 174 0.23 -5.57 1.03
C ALA A 174 -0.67 -5.90 2.22
N LEU A 175 -1.91 -6.29 1.98
CA LEU A 175 -2.86 -6.72 3.01
C LEU A 175 -2.52 -8.11 3.60
N ASP A 176 -1.91 -9.00 2.82
CA ASP A 176 -1.32 -10.26 3.31
C ASP A 176 -0.30 -10.00 4.42
N LEU A 177 0.49 -8.91 4.32
CA LEU A 177 1.44 -8.56 5.37
C LEU A 177 0.74 -8.27 6.68
N PHE A 178 -0.54 -7.88 6.69
CA PHE A 178 -1.36 -7.66 7.89
C PHE A 178 -2.16 -8.91 8.31
N ASP A 179 -1.88 -10.07 7.70
CA ASP A 179 -2.63 -11.31 7.89
C ASP A 179 -4.11 -11.18 7.46
N ILE A 180 -4.39 -10.32 6.47
CA ILE A 180 -5.72 -10.10 5.90
C ILE A 180 -5.83 -10.83 4.56
N ASP A 181 -6.52 -11.97 4.54
CA ASP A 181 -6.79 -12.71 3.32
C ASP A 181 -7.93 -12.07 2.51
N CYS A 182 -7.56 -11.38 1.43
CA CYS A 182 -8.49 -10.71 0.54
C CYS A 182 -8.93 -11.58 -0.65
N LYS A 183 -8.40 -12.81 -0.78
CA LYS A 183 -8.64 -13.71 -1.94
C LYS A 183 -8.37 -13.09 -3.32
N MET A 184 -7.59 -12.01 -3.38
CA MET A 184 -7.21 -11.32 -4.63
C MET A 184 -5.91 -11.86 -5.25
N VAL A 185 -5.11 -12.60 -4.48
CA VAL A 185 -3.81 -13.11 -4.90
C VAL A 185 -3.88 -14.63 -4.97
N LYS A 186 -3.51 -15.20 -6.12
CA LYS A 186 -3.29 -16.64 -6.25
C LYS A 186 -2.05 -17.04 -5.47
N ARG A 187 -2.18 -17.94 -4.50
CA ARG A 187 -1.04 -18.45 -3.73
C ARG A 187 -0.19 -19.37 -4.59
N TRP A 188 1.11 -19.31 -4.37
CA TRP A 188 2.03 -20.22 -5.04
C TRP A 188 1.81 -21.65 -4.56
N GLY A 189 1.52 -22.58 -5.48
CA GLY A 189 1.34 -24.00 -5.17
C GLY A 189 -0.07 -24.43 -4.76
N ASP A 190 -1.04 -23.52 -4.68
CA ASP A 190 -2.43 -23.92 -4.44
C ASP A 190 -2.96 -24.75 -5.62
N PRO A 191 -3.71 -25.85 -5.38
CA PRO A 191 -4.10 -26.82 -6.40
C PRO A 191 -5.06 -26.29 -7.48
N ASP A 192 -5.59 -25.07 -7.35
CA ASP A 192 -6.27 -24.34 -8.43
C ASP A 192 -5.29 -23.72 -9.46
N SER A 193 -3.98 -23.93 -9.30
CA SER A 193 -2.93 -23.58 -10.27
C SER A 193 -2.83 -24.52 -11.48
N LYS A 194 -3.87 -25.31 -11.77
CA LYS A 194 -3.99 -26.09 -13.01
C LYS A 194 -4.28 -25.18 -14.21
N SER A 195 -3.28 -24.41 -14.62
CA SER A 195 -3.09 -24.05 -16.02
C SER A 195 -1.59 -24.16 -16.33
N ASP A 196 -1.25 -25.01 -17.29
CA ASP A 196 0.07 -25.17 -17.93
C ASP A 196 1.14 -26.03 -17.22
N ARG A 197 0.80 -27.26 -16.81
CA ARG A 197 1.79 -28.36 -16.80
C ARG A 197 1.57 -29.43 -17.87
N THR A 198 0.75 -29.14 -18.87
CA THR A 198 0.50 -30.05 -20.01
C THR A 198 0.34 -29.25 -21.30
N GLN A 199 1.41 -28.61 -21.77
CA GLN A 199 1.72 -28.41 -23.21
C GLN A 199 3.06 -27.66 -23.35
N SER A 200 3.83 -28.04 -24.37
CA SER A 200 5.15 -27.52 -24.78
C SER A 200 6.42 -28.08 -24.10
N ARG A 201 6.58 -29.40 -24.14
CA ARG A 201 7.75 -29.90 -24.87
C ARG A 201 7.35 -29.82 -26.34
N VAL A 202 7.92 -28.85 -27.06
CA VAL A 202 8.02 -28.65 -28.52
C VAL A 202 7.99 -27.14 -28.79
N ASP A 203 9.16 -26.62 -29.16
CA ASP A 203 9.47 -25.41 -29.94
C ASP A 203 8.87 -24.07 -29.50
N HIS A 204 9.60 -23.26 -28.70
CA HIS A 204 9.40 -21.79 -28.61
C HIS A 204 10.60 -21.03 -28.00
N ASP A 205 11.83 -21.39 -28.39
CA ASP A 205 13.06 -20.74 -27.86
C ASP A 205 13.55 -19.50 -28.66
N GLU A 206 12.78 -18.95 -29.61
CA GLU A 206 13.31 -17.86 -30.47
C GLU A 206 12.40 -16.64 -30.76
N ALA A 207 11.16 -16.57 -30.24
CA ALA A 207 10.21 -15.55 -30.71
C ALA A 207 10.01 -14.32 -29.80
N VAL A 208 10.47 -14.32 -28.54
CA VAL A 208 10.10 -13.26 -27.58
C VAL A 208 11.12 -12.12 -27.48
N VAL A 209 12.34 -12.29 -27.98
CA VAL A 209 13.40 -11.27 -27.86
C VAL A 209 13.35 -10.21 -28.99
N THR A 210 12.65 -10.47 -30.10
CA THR A 210 12.78 -9.64 -31.31
C THR A 210 11.79 -8.47 -31.40
N SER A 211 10.75 -8.39 -30.55
CA SER A 211 9.74 -7.32 -30.67
C SER A 211 10.01 -6.07 -29.82
N ILE A 212 11.09 -6.03 -29.03
CA ILE A 212 11.42 -4.89 -28.15
C ILE A 212 12.48 -3.96 -28.80
N ALA A 213 13.12 -4.36 -29.90
CA ALA A 213 14.18 -3.58 -30.55
C ALA A 213 13.70 -2.71 -31.74
N ALA A 214 12.39 -2.58 -31.98
CA ALA A 214 11.89 -1.80 -33.12
C ALA A 214 10.68 -0.93 -32.75
N ARG A 215 10.89 0.08 -31.91
CA ARG A 215 10.16 1.37 -31.91
C ARG A 215 11.04 2.48 -31.39
#